data_AF-A0A7S2ND20-F1
#
_entry.id   AF-A0A7S2ND20-F1
#
_cell.length_a   1.000
_cell.length_b   1.000
_cell.length_c   1.000
_cell.angle_alpha   90.00
_cell.angle_beta   90.00
_cell.angle_gamma   90.00
#
_symmetry.space_group_name_H-M   'P 1'
#
loop_
_entity.id
_entity.type
_entity.pdbx_description
1 polymer ?
#
loop_
_entity_poly.entity_id
_entity_poly.type
_entity_poly.pdbx_seq_one_letter_code
_entity_poly.pdbx_strand_id
1 'polypeptide(L)'
;VVHARCNDPSLPGMDYYIRQCHLRWRYALMLAGEVGRHLVLQKRDVISGARVLRMLRGLFTELQRLPNAGLLHGSNPHEVNFNADYYPAAVMRQGPVWKNPLQDLPVASFLEAHYPTIRAELEGILAGRGTFQSLDEQTRNAETQFGPRGDDWQTAYMFRKGEAIENVCRHAPKTCALLSTRPEIAACRMGGSGAGFLRMSPGGRLKPPFWHK
;
A
#
# COMPACT_ATOMS: atom_id res chain seq x y z
N VAL A 1 -14.27 -14.95 -11.59
CA VAL A 1 -15.52 -14.26 -11.21
C VAL A 1 -16.72 -15.20 -11.35
N VAL A 2 -17.00 -15.70 -12.57
CA VAL A 2 -18.15 -16.58 -12.87
C VAL A 2 -18.17 -17.89 -12.07
N HIS A 3 -17.06 -18.62 -12.02
CA HIS A 3 -16.99 -19.90 -11.28
C HIS A 3 -17.31 -19.79 -9.79
N ALA A 4 -17.10 -18.61 -9.18
CA ALA A 4 -17.40 -18.37 -7.77
C ALA A 4 -18.81 -17.78 -7.55
N ARG A 5 -19.62 -17.66 -8.62
CA ARG A 5 -20.92 -16.96 -8.64
C ARG A 5 -20.84 -15.49 -8.23
N CYS A 6 -19.69 -14.86 -8.38
CA CYS A 6 -19.52 -13.45 -8.00
C CYS A 6 -20.21 -12.45 -8.92
N ASN A 7 -20.77 -12.92 -10.04
CA ASN A 7 -21.59 -12.16 -10.97
C ASN A 7 -23.10 -12.44 -10.78
N ASP A 8 -23.48 -13.21 -9.76
CA ASP A 8 -24.88 -13.51 -9.47
C ASP A 8 -25.52 -12.34 -8.69
N PRO A 9 -26.49 -11.60 -9.26
CA PRO A 9 -27.14 -10.48 -8.60
C PRO A 9 -28.03 -10.92 -7.43
N SER A 10 -28.38 -12.20 -7.33
CA SER A 10 -29.17 -12.74 -6.21
C SER A 10 -28.32 -13.14 -5.00
N LEU A 11 -26.99 -13.05 -5.11
CA LEU A 11 -26.08 -13.46 -4.05
C LEU A 11 -26.21 -12.53 -2.82
N PRO A 12 -26.52 -13.05 -1.63
CA PRO A 12 -26.57 -12.24 -0.41
C PRO A 12 -25.26 -11.51 -0.15
N GLY A 13 -25.33 -10.30 0.43
CA GLY A 13 -24.14 -9.48 0.69
C GLY A 13 -23.08 -10.21 1.53
N MET A 14 -23.49 -10.90 2.59
CA MET A 14 -22.56 -11.68 3.42
C MET A 14 -21.86 -12.80 2.64
N ASP A 15 -22.59 -13.53 1.81
CA ASP A 15 -22.01 -14.57 0.95
C ASP A 15 -21.05 -14.00 -0.09
N TYR A 16 -21.35 -12.81 -0.62
CA TYR A 16 -20.46 -12.07 -1.52
C TYR A 16 -19.12 -11.75 -0.85
N TYR A 17 -19.11 -11.38 0.43
CA TYR A 17 -17.89 -11.15 1.21
C TYR A 17 -17.15 -12.44 1.56
N ILE A 18 -17.85 -13.46 2.05
CA ILE A 18 -17.26 -14.76 2.41
C ILE A 18 -16.57 -15.38 1.19
N ARG A 19 -17.15 -15.26 0.00
CA ARG A 19 -16.56 -15.73 -1.27
C ARG A 19 -15.46 -14.82 -1.83
N GLN A 20 -15.15 -13.73 -1.13
CA GLN A 20 -14.19 -12.70 -1.52
C GLN A 20 -14.48 -12.11 -2.91
N CYS A 21 -15.76 -11.96 -3.26
CA CYS A 21 -16.15 -11.52 -4.58
C CYS A 21 -15.68 -10.09 -4.88
N HIS A 22 -15.69 -9.21 -3.88
CA HIS A 22 -15.08 -7.88 -3.96
C HIS A 22 -13.61 -7.93 -4.41
N LEU A 23 -12.78 -8.77 -3.78
CA LEU A 23 -11.36 -8.93 -4.16
C LEU A 23 -11.21 -9.50 -5.57
N ARG A 24 -12.01 -10.51 -5.92
CA ARG A 24 -11.94 -11.16 -7.23
C ARG A 24 -12.26 -10.19 -8.37
N TRP A 25 -13.27 -9.34 -8.19
CA TRP A 25 -13.61 -8.30 -9.15
C TRP A 25 -12.49 -7.27 -9.28
N ARG A 26 -11.90 -6.81 -8.18
CA ARG A 26 -10.73 -5.91 -8.21
C ARG A 26 -9.55 -6.53 -8.96
N TYR A 27 -9.21 -7.79 -8.68
CA TYR A 27 -8.15 -8.51 -9.40
C TYR A 27 -8.43 -8.57 -10.90
N ALA A 28 -9.65 -8.93 -11.29
CA ALA A 28 -10.01 -9.03 -12.71
C ALA A 28 -9.85 -7.68 -13.43
N LEU A 29 -10.34 -6.59 -12.83
CA LEU A 29 -10.23 -5.25 -13.40
C LEU A 29 -8.77 -4.77 -13.46
N MET A 30 -8.01 -4.92 -12.38
CA MET A 30 -6.61 -4.49 -12.33
C MET A 30 -5.73 -5.28 -13.30
N LEU A 31 -5.88 -6.60 -13.37
CA LEU A 31 -5.13 -7.43 -14.30
C LEU A 31 -5.45 -7.09 -15.75
N ALA A 32 -6.74 -6.94 -16.11
CA ALA A 32 -7.12 -6.54 -17.46
C ALA A 32 -6.59 -5.13 -17.79
N GLY A 33 -6.64 -4.19 -16.85
CA GLY A 33 -6.08 -2.85 -17.01
C GLY A 33 -4.58 -2.86 -17.27
N GLU A 34 -3.79 -3.50 -16.41
CA GLU A 34 -2.33 -3.52 -16.56
C GLU A 34 -1.87 -4.35 -17.76
N VAL A 35 -2.50 -5.50 -18.04
CA VAL A 35 -2.16 -6.30 -19.23
C VAL A 35 -2.49 -5.53 -20.51
N GLY A 36 -3.68 -4.91 -20.57
CA GLY A 36 -4.07 -4.10 -21.73
C GLY A 36 -3.10 -2.95 -21.96
N ARG A 37 -2.74 -2.23 -20.89
CA ARG A 37 -1.78 -1.12 -20.96
C ARG A 37 -0.38 -1.58 -21.33
N HIS A 38 0.11 -2.69 -20.78
CA HIS A 38 1.39 -3.28 -21.11
C HIS A 38 1.48 -3.64 -22.59
N LEU A 39 0.44 -4.29 -23.14
CA LEU A 39 0.38 -4.66 -24.55
C LEU A 39 0.47 -3.43 -25.46
N VAL A 40 -0.30 -2.37 -25.16
CA VAL A 40 -0.28 -1.13 -25.96
C VAL A 40 1.03 -0.37 -25.81
N LEU A 41 1.44 -0.06 -24.57
CA LEU A 41 2.53 0.90 -24.31
C LEU A 41 3.92 0.27 -24.41
N GLN A 42 4.08 -0.99 -23.95
CA GLN A 42 5.39 -1.62 -23.87
C GLN A 42 5.64 -2.59 -25.02
N LYS A 43 4.63 -3.39 -25.40
CA LYS A 43 4.76 -4.36 -26.49
C LYS A 43 4.38 -3.81 -27.87
N ARG A 44 3.75 -2.62 -27.92
CA ARG A 44 3.23 -1.99 -29.14
C ARG A 44 2.22 -2.87 -29.90
N ASP A 45 1.61 -3.85 -29.22
CA ASP A 45 0.54 -4.68 -29.76
C ASP A 45 -0.81 -4.01 -29.48
N VAL A 46 -1.15 -3.08 -30.36
CA VAL A 46 -2.36 -2.26 -30.24
C VAL A 46 -3.63 -3.10 -30.38
N ILE A 47 -3.62 -4.14 -31.22
CA ILE A 47 -4.82 -4.96 -31.49
C ILE A 47 -5.18 -5.79 -30.25
N SER A 48 -4.21 -6.53 -29.70
CA SER A 48 -4.43 -7.32 -28.49
C SER A 48 -4.71 -6.41 -27.30
N GLY A 49 -3.96 -5.31 -27.17
CA GLY A 49 -4.19 -4.32 -26.13
C GLY A 49 -5.60 -3.75 -26.15
N ALA A 50 -6.10 -3.32 -27.31
CA ALA A 50 -7.47 -2.79 -27.47
C ALA A 50 -8.55 -3.85 -27.19
N ARG A 51 -8.28 -5.14 -27.49
CA ARG A 51 -9.18 -6.24 -27.12
C ARG A 51 -9.29 -6.39 -25.60
N VAL A 52 -8.16 -6.41 -24.90
CA VAL A 52 -8.13 -6.52 -23.43
C VAL A 52 -8.77 -5.30 -22.76
N LEU A 53 -8.51 -4.09 -23.27
CA LEU A 53 -9.12 -2.86 -22.73
C LEU A 53 -10.64 -2.79 -22.99
N ARG A 54 -11.15 -3.38 -24.08
CA ARG A 54 -12.61 -3.56 -24.27
C ARG A 54 -13.19 -4.55 -23.27
N MET A 55 -12.50 -5.65 -23.01
CA MET A 55 -12.90 -6.62 -21.98
C MET A 55 -12.96 -5.96 -20.60
N LEU A 56 -11.98 -5.12 -20.25
CA LEU A 56 -11.98 -4.34 -19.01
C LEU A 56 -13.26 -3.51 -18.85
N ARG A 57 -13.66 -2.78 -19.90
CA ARG A 57 -14.91 -2.00 -19.88
C ARG A 57 -16.13 -2.89 -19.67
N GLY A 58 -16.20 -4.02 -20.37
CA GLY A 58 -17.27 -5.00 -20.20
C GLY A 58 -17.39 -5.53 -18.77
N LEU A 59 -16.25 -5.92 -18.18
CA LEU A 59 -16.18 -6.37 -16.78
C LEU A 59 -16.62 -5.27 -15.81
N PHE A 60 -16.22 -4.02 -16.04
CA PHE A 60 -16.61 -2.90 -15.19
C PHE A 60 -18.11 -2.60 -15.29
N THR A 61 -18.69 -2.65 -16.49
CA THR A 61 -20.13 -2.48 -16.68
C THR A 61 -20.94 -3.61 -16.04
N GLU A 62 -20.47 -4.87 -16.14
CA GLU A 62 -21.09 -6.00 -15.46
C GLU A 62 -21.05 -5.80 -13.94
N LEU A 63 -19.89 -5.42 -13.41
CA LEU A 63 -19.72 -5.14 -11.99
C LEU A 63 -20.70 -4.08 -11.50
N GLN A 64 -20.82 -2.95 -12.20
CA GLN A 64 -21.70 -1.84 -11.81
C GLN A 64 -23.19 -2.21 -11.71
N ARG A 65 -23.61 -3.32 -12.33
CA ARG A 65 -25.00 -3.82 -12.25
C ARG A 65 -25.27 -4.69 -11.03
N LEU A 66 -24.25 -5.08 -10.28
CA LEU A 66 -24.40 -5.92 -9.09
C LEU A 66 -24.89 -5.09 -7.88
N PRO A 67 -25.75 -5.66 -7.02
CA PRO A 67 -26.24 -4.94 -5.83
C PRO A 67 -25.11 -4.54 -4.87
N ASN A 68 -24.01 -5.30 -4.86
CA ASN A 68 -22.83 -5.06 -4.02
C ASN A 68 -21.74 -4.21 -4.71
N ALA A 69 -22.03 -3.60 -5.87
CA ALA A 69 -21.05 -2.86 -6.66
C ALA A 69 -20.59 -1.54 -6.02
N GLY A 70 -21.47 -0.88 -5.26
CA GLY A 70 -21.18 0.40 -4.60
C GLY A 70 -20.00 0.33 -3.61
N LEU A 71 -19.63 -0.89 -3.20
CA LEU A 71 -18.51 -1.18 -2.32
C LEU A 71 -17.14 -1.10 -3.01
N LEU A 72 -17.11 -1.07 -4.35
CA LEU A 72 -15.87 -1.12 -5.10
C LEU A 72 -15.29 0.24 -5.48
N HIS A 73 -15.90 1.34 -5.02
CA HIS A 73 -15.49 2.76 -5.15
C HIS A 73 -14.87 3.13 -6.51
N GLY A 74 -15.57 3.94 -7.30
CA GLY A 74 -15.01 4.51 -8.53
C GLY A 74 -16.04 4.65 -9.64
N SER A 75 -15.84 5.66 -10.49
CA SER A 75 -16.61 5.94 -11.69
C SER A 75 -16.02 5.28 -12.94
N ASN A 76 -14.77 4.83 -12.87
CA ASN A 76 -14.05 4.21 -13.96
C ASN A 76 -13.19 3.02 -13.47
N PRO A 77 -12.84 2.06 -14.35
CA PRO A 77 -12.09 0.87 -13.95
C PRO A 77 -10.68 1.16 -13.41
N HIS A 78 -10.11 2.34 -13.67
CA HIS A 78 -8.79 2.73 -13.16
C HIS A 78 -8.84 3.35 -11.77
N GLU A 79 -10.03 3.71 -11.27
CA GLU A 79 -10.25 4.18 -9.89
C GLU A 79 -10.43 3.02 -8.90
N VAL A 80 -10.69 1.81 -9.40
CA VAL A 80 -10.84 0.61 -8.56
C VAL A 80 -9.50 0.26 -7.92
N ASN A 81 -9.48 0.21 -6.58
CA ASN A 81 -8.27 0.02 -5.79
C ASN A 81 -8.51 -1.03 -4.69
N PHE A 82 -7.54 -1.93 -4.47
CA PHE A 82 -7.57 -2.92 -3.38
C PHE A 82 -7.76 -2.31 -1.99
N ASN A 83 -7.23 -1.12 -1.80
CA ASN A 83 -7.24 -0.44 -0.52
C ASN A 83 -8.60 0.22 -0.21
N ALA A 84 -9.54 0.22 -1.15
CA ALA A 84 -10.82 0.91 -1.01
C ALA A 84 -11.71 0.43 0.14
N ASP A 85 -11.53 -0.82 0.59
CA ASP A 85 -12.26 -1.33 1.78
C ASP A 85 -11.74 -0.75 3.10
N TYR A 86 -10.51 -0.25 3.11
CA TYR A 86 -9.79 0.10 4.34
C TYR A 86 -9.66 1.60 4.56
N TYR A 87 -9.94 2.41 3.55
CA TYR A 87 -9.81 3.86 3.63
C TYR A 87 -11.14 4.57 3.36
N PRO A 88 -11.41 5.68 4.08
CA PRO A 88 -12.60 6.49 3.81
C PRO A 88 -12.66 6.96 2.35
N ALA A 89 -13.86 7.09 1.80
CA ALA A 89 -14.07 7.55 0.42
C ALA A 89 -13.37 8.88 0.10
N ALA A 90 -13.25 9.78 1.08
CA ALA A 90 -12.52 11.04 0.93
C ALA A 90 -11.02 10.86 0.63
N VAL A 91 -10.39 9.84 1.24
CA VAL A 91 -8.99 9.46 0.98
C VAL A 91 -8.89 8.76 -0.37
N MET A 92 -9.85 7.88 -0.69
CA MET A 92 -9.86 7.14 -1.96
C MET A 92 -9.92 8.05 -3.19
N ARG A 93 -10.60 9.21 -3.10
CA ARG A 93 -10.65 10.20 -4.19
C ARG A 93 -9.30 10.82 -4.53
N GLN A 94 -8.32 10.77 -3.62
CA GLN A 94 -6.96 11.24 -3.90
C GLN A 94 -6.22 10.29 -4.86
N GLY A 95 -6.71 9.05 -5.02
CA GLY A 95 -6.08 8.02 -5.84
C GLY A 95 -4.84 7.43 -5.16
N PRO A 96 -4.02 6.66 -5.91
CA PRO A 96 -2.83 6.01 -5.36
C PRO A 96 -1.68 6.98 -5.05
N VAL A 97 -1.75 8.22 -5.55
CA VAL A 97 -0.73 9.26 -5.36
C VAL A 97 -1.44 10.56 -5.02
N TRP A 98 -1.17 11.10 -3.82
CA TRP A 98 -1.60 12.45 -3.45
C TRP A 98 -0.95 13.48 -4.37
N LYS A 99 -1.76 14.30 -5.03
CA LYS A 99 -1.27 15.30 -5.99
C LYS A 99 -0.61 16.50 -5.30
N ASN A 100 -1.11 16.88 -4.13
CA ASN A 100 -0.60 18.03 -3.36
C ASN A 100 -0.25 17.63 -1.92
N PRO A 101 0.73 16.73 -1.71
CA PRO A 101 0.98 16.13 -0.38
C PRO A 101 1.30 17.16 0.71
N LEU A 102 1.98 18.27 0.38
CA LEU A 102 2.28 19.32 1.36
C LEU A 102 1.04 20.08 1.86
N GLN A 103 -0.04 20.08 1.08
CA GLN A 103 -1.32 20.68 1.45
C GLN A 103 -2.26 19.64 2.08
N ASP A 104 -2.26 18.43 1.53
CA ASP A 104 -3.22 17.38 1.87
C ASP A 104 -2.80 16.53 3.08
N LEU A 105 -1.50 16.48 3.40
CA LEU A 105 -0.94 15.65 4.47
C LEU A 105 -0.22 16.54 5.50
N PRO A 106 -0.81 16.77 6.69
CA PRO A 106 -0.20 17.64 7.71
C PRO A 106 1.19 17.19 8.17
N VAL A 107 1.54 15.90 8.00
CA VAL A 107 2.85 15.35 8.35
C VAL A 107 3.94 15.64 7.29
N ALA A 108 3.58 15.96 6.04
CA ALA A 108 4.55 16.06 4.94
C ALA A 108 5.53 17.23 5.15
N SER A 109 5.01 18.45 5.32
CA SER A 109 5.84 19.64 5.55
C SER A 109 6.66 19.54 6.85
N PHE A 110 6.13 18.84 7.86
CA PHE A 110 6.86 18.56 9.10
C PHE A 110 8.08 17.67 8.83
N LEU A 111 7.92 16.58 8.07
CA LEU A 111 9.03 15.70 7.73
C LEU A 111 10.10 16.40 6.88
N GLU A 112 9.70 17.27 5.94
CA GLU A 112 10.64 18.06 5.15
C GLU A 112 11.45 19.05 5.99
N ALA A 113 10.78 19.80 6.88
CA ALA A 113 11.43 20.77 7.75
C ALA A 113 12.45 20.12 8.71
N HIS A 114 12.18 18.88 9.12
CA HIS A 114 13.05 18.13 10.04
C HIS A 114 13.98 17.12 9.35
N TYR A 115 13.97 17.06 8.01
CA TYR A 115 14.79 16.13 7.24
C TYR A 115 16.28 16.15 7.62
N PRO A 116 16.94 17.31 7.87
CA PRO A 116 18.34 17.31 8.27
C PRO A 116 18.61 16.51 9.57
N THR A 117 17.70 16.57 10.54
CA THR A 117 17.82 15.81 11.79
C THR A 117 17.62 14.32 11.55
N ILE A 118 16.55 13.98 10.81
CA ILE A 118 16.20 12.59 10.47
C ILE A 118 17.34 11.93 9.69
N ARG A 119 17.88 12.63 8.70
CA ARG A 119 19.00 12.18 7.88
C ARG A 119 20.27 11.97 8.70
N ALA A 120 20.64 12.92 9.56
CA ALA A 120 21.86 12.82 10.36
C ALA A 120 21.85 11.60 11.30
N GLU A 121 20.71 11.29 11.92
CA GLU A 121 20.59 10.09 12.75
C GLU A 121 20.61 8.79 11.94
N LEU A 122 19.98 8.78 10.75
CA LEU A 122 20.09 7.66 9.83
C LEU A 122 21.54 7.43 9.37
N GLU A 123 22.27 8.50 9.02
CA GLU A 123 23.69 8.41 8.64
C GLU A 123 24.53 7.87 9.80
N GLY A 124 24.25 8.26 11.04
CA GLY A 124 24.87 7.67 12.24
C GLY A 124 24.60 6.17 12.40
N ILE A 125 23.36 5.73 12.16
CA ILE A 125 23.01 4.31 12.15
C ILE A 125 23.78 3.56 11.05
N LEU A 126 23.86 4.12 9.85
CA LEU A 126 24.51 3.50 8.69
C LEU A 126 26.04 3.46 8.82
N ALA A 127 26.66 4.42 9.51
CA ALA A 127 28.08 4.41 9.83
C ALA A 127 28.44 3.27 10.81
N GLY A 128 27.48 2.84 11.63
CA GLY A 128 27.62 1.69 12.51
C GLY A 128 27.61 0.37 11.73
N ARG A 129 28.74 -0.34 11.73
CA ARG A 129 28.85 -1.64 11.05
C ARG A 129 27.85 -2.64 11.66
N GLY A 130 26.89 -3.08 10.85
CA GLY A 130 25.87 -4.06 11.26
C GLY A 130 24.74 -3.49 12.12
N THR A 131 24.78 -2.21 12.51
CA THR A 131 23.75 -1.60 13.36
C THR A 131 22.38 -1.66 12.70
N PHE A 132 22.27 -1.26 11.43
CA PHE A 132 20.98 -1.28 10.72
C PHE A 132 20.41 -2.71 10.63
N GLN A 133 21.25 -3.71 10.36
CA GLN A 133 20.82 -5.12 10.30
C GLN A 133 20.33 -5.61 11.66
N SER A 134 21.03 -5.28 12.74
CA SER A 134 20.60 -5.62 14.10
C SER A 134 19.25 -4.98 14.44
N LEU A 135 19.02 -3.74 14.04
CA LEU A 135 17.72 -3.06 14.23
C LEU A 135 16.62 -3.68 13.37
N ASP A 136 16.95 -4.15 12.16
CA ASP A 136 16.01 -4.91 11.33
C ASP A 136 15.58 -6.21 12.00
N GLU A 137 16.53 -7.04 12.42
CA GLU A 137 16.25 -8.30 13.10
C GLU A 137 15.37 -8.10 14.34
N GLN A 138 15.58 -7.01 15.08
CA GLN A 138 14.81 -6.68 16.29
C GLN A 138 13.41 -6.11 16.00
N THR A 139 13.20 -5.51 14.83
CA THR A 139 11.89 -4.93 14.47
C THR A 139 11.14 -5.70 13.39
N ARG A 140 11.71 -6.79 12.89
CA ARG A 140 11.07 -7.68 11.94
C ARG A 140 9.79 -8.24 12.58
N ASN A 141 8.64 -7.88 12.02
CA ASN A 141 7.44 -8.68 12.27
C ASN A 141 7.62 -9.99 11.50
N ALA A 142 7.25 -11.11 12.12
CA ALA A 142 7.21 -12.42 11.47
C ALA A 142 6.71 -12.26 10.04
N GLU A 143 7.56 -12.61 9.07
CA GLU A 143 7.34 -12.29 7.67
C GLU A 143 5.94 -12.75 7.25
N THR A 144 5.09 -11.80 6.88
CA THR A 144 3.95 -12.18 6.03
C THR A 144 4.54 -12.74 4.73
N GLN A 145 3.85 -13.68 4.07
CA GLN A 145 4.32 -14.37 2.85
C GLN A 145 4.67 -13.43 1.66
N PHE A 146 4.57 -12.12 1.87
CA PHE A 146 4.85 -11.02 0.96
C PHE A 146 6.12 -10.24 1.31
N GLY A 147 6.83 -10.60 2.40
CA GLY A 147 8.16 -10.09 2.71
C GLY A 147 9.13 -10.32 1.54
N PRO A 148 10.08 -9.41 1.31
CA PRO A 148 11.12 -9.60 0.30
C PRO A 148 12.05 -10.75 0.70
N ARG A 149 12.82 -11.23 -0.26
CA ARG A 149 13.76 -12.33 -0.02
C ARG A 149 14.98 -11.79 0.72
N GLY A 150 15.26 -12.30 1.92
CA GLY A 150 16.52 -12.03 2.63
C GLY A 150 16.80 -10.53 2.85
N ASP A 151 18.04 -10.10 2.60
CA ASP A 151 18.56 -8.73 2.81
C ASP A 151 18.20 -7.72 1.69
N ASP A 152 17.29 -8.06 0.78
CA ASP A 152 16.88 -7.16 -0.32
C ASP A 152 16.29 -5.85 0.20
N TRP A 153 15.58 -5.92 1.33
CA TRP A 153 15.17 -4.77 2.12
C TRP A 153 15.51 -4.99 3.58
N GLN A 154 15.62 -3.92 4.33
CA GLN A 154 15.74 -3.94 5.79
C GLN A 154 14.90 -2.80 6.33
N THR A 155 14.29 -3.00 7.49
CA THR A 155 13.38 -2.05 8.13
C THR A 155 13.78 -1.82 9.58
N ALA A 156 13.94 -0.59 10.01
CA ALA A 156 14.13 -0.25 11.43
C ALA A 156 12.93 0.59 11.89
N TYR A 157 11.90 -0.07 12.42
CA TYR A 157 10.69 0.62 12.85
C TYR A 157 10.91 1.39 14.15
N MET A 158 10.61 2.68 14.14
CA MET A 158 10.65 3.56 15.31
C MET A 158 9.31 3.58 16.04
N PHE A 159 8.21 3.52 15.29
CA PHE A 159 6.85 3.49 15.84
C PHE A 159 6.02 2.40 15.18
N ARG A 160 5.16 1.75 15.95
CA ARG A 160 4.11 0.86 15.44
C ARG A 160 2.84 1.01 16.26
N LYS A 161 1.70 1.13 15.58
CA LYS A 161 0.39 1.29 16.25
C LYS A 161 0.39 2.38 17.35
N GLY A 162 1.10 3.48 17.12
CA GLY A 162 1.24 4.58 18.08
C GLY A 162 2.22 4.36 19.23
N GLU A 163 2.96 3.25 19.26
CA GLU A 163 3.93 2.93 20.30
C GLU A 163 5.36 3.05 19.77
N ALA A 164 6.23 3.68 20.55
CA ALA A 164 7.64 3.80 20.22
C ALA A 164 8.36 2.47 20.48
N ILE A 165 9.28 2.10 19.59
CA ILE A 165 10.16 0.96 19.75
C ILE A 165 11.46 1.48 20.36
N GLU A 166 11.58 1.33 21.68
CA GLU A 166 12.66 1.90 22.48
C GLU A 166 14.07 1.58 21.92
N ASN A 167 14.29 0.34 21.47
CA ASN A 167 15.58 -0.07 20.91
C ASN A 167 15.98 0.78 19.70
N VAL A 168 15.06 1.03 18.76
CA VAL A 168 15.36 1.87 17.59
C VAL A 168 15.46 3.33 17.99
N CYS A 169 14.61 3.80 18.90
CA CYS A 169 14.65 5.18 19.39
C CYS A 169 15.91 5.53 20.18
N ARG A 170 16.62 4.55 20.76
CA ARG A 170 17.96 4.78 21.35
C ARG A 170 19.00 5.19 20.30
N HIS A 171 18.83 4.77 19.05
CA HIS A 171 19.74 5.11 17.95
C HIS A 171 19.29 6.35 17.16
N ALA A 172 18.01 6.72 17.22
CA ALA A 172 17.46 7.92 16.59
C ALA A 172 16.61 8.74 17.59
N PRO A 173 17.19 9.20 18.71
CA PRO A 173 16.44 9.82 19.79
C PRO A 173 15.76 11.13 19.40
N LYS A 174 16.41 11.97 18.58
CA LYS A 174 15.82 13.25 18.14
C LYS A 174 14.69 13.01 17.17
N THR A 175 14.85 12.07 16.25
CA THR A 175 13.80 11.66 15.31
C THR A 175 12.61 11.09 16.06
N CYS A 176 12.82 10.19 17.01
CA CYS A 176 11.72 9.64 17.80
C CYS A 176 11.00 10.71 18.62
N ALA A 177 11.74 11.64 19.24
CA ALA A 177 11.14 12.76 19.94
C ALA A 177 10.27 13.61 19.00
N LEU A 178 10.78 13.96 17.81
CA LEU A 178 10.02 14.70 16.79
C LEU A 178 8.75 13.96 16.36
N LEU A 179 8.86 12.68 15.99
CA LEU A 179 7.72 11.88 15.51
C LEU A 179 6.67 11.65 16.60
N SER A 180 7.08 11.59 17.88
CA SER A 180 6.15 11.44 19.01
C SER A 180 5.21 12.64 19.17
N THR A 181 5.60 13.82 18.68
CA THR A 181 4.75 15.02 18.71
C THR A 181 3.65 15.00 17.65
N ARG A 182 3.69 14.04 16.71
CA ARG A 182 2.78 13.96 15.57
C ARG A 182 1.61 13.03 15.88
N PRO A 183 0.37 13.53 16.01
CA PRO A 183 -0.79 12.67 16.30
C PRO A 183 -1.03 11.63 15.19
N GLU A 184 -0.66 11.93 13.95
CA GLU A 184 -0.76 11.02 12.80
C GLU A 184 0.09 9.76 12.96
N ILE A 185 1.12 9.82 13.82
CA ILE A 185 2.02 8.71 14.14
C ILE A 185 1.71 8.18 15.54
N ALA A 186 1.76 9.03 16.56
CA ALA A 186 1.66 8.66 17.97
C ALA A 186 0.24 8.21 18.39
N ALA A 187 -0.82 8.74 17.77
CA ALA A 187 -2.19 8.35 18.08
C ALA A 187 -2.77 7.29 17.13
N CYS A 188 -2.03 6.91 16.07
CA CYS A 188 -2.55 6.01 15.04
C CYS A 188 -2.42 4.54 15.45
N ARG A 189 -3.52 3.95 15.92
CA ARG A 189 -3.59 2.55 16.38
C ARG A 189 -3.89 1.51 15.28
N MET A 190 -3.98 1.95 14.02
CA MET A 190 -4.28 1.09 12.88
C MET A 190 -3.23 -0.01 12.70
N GLY A 191 -3.64 -1.27 12.51
CA GLY A 191 -2.71 -2.34 12.15
C GLY A 191 -1.88 -1.99 10.90
N GLY A 192 -0.55 -2.09 10.99
CA GLY A 192 0.38 -1.70 9.93
C GLY A 192 0.74 -0.21 9.88
N SER A 193 0.17 0.64 10.75
CA SER A 193 0.63 2.03 10.91
C SER A 193 1.95 2.09 11.68
N GLY A 194 2.76 3.09 11.36
CA GLY A 194 4.03 3.31 12.03
C GLY A 194 4.93 4.27 11.26
N ALA A 195 6.14 4.42 11.79
CA ALA A 195 7.23 5.16 11.15
C ALA A 195 8.52 4.38 11.35
N GLY A 196 9.43 4.44 10.38
CA GLY A 196 10.68 3.70 10.44
C GLY A 196 11.60 4.05 9.29
N PHE A 197 12.86 3.66 9.43
CA PHE A 197 13.81 3.71 8.32
C PHE A 197 13.66 2.46 7.46
N LEU A 198 13.73 2.64 6.15
CA LEU A 198 13.79 1.54 5.19
C LEU A 198 15.08 1.66 4.40
N ARG A 199 15.78 0.54 4.26
CA ARG A 199 16.98 0.41 3.43
C ARG A 199 16.70 -0.63 2.37
N MET A 200 16.91 -0.28 1.11
CA MET A 200 16.85 -1.21 -0.02
C MET A 200 18.27 -1.49 -0.49
N SER A 201 18.60 -2.77 -0.64
CA SER A 201 19.90 -3.18 -1.17
C SER A 201 19.94 -3.00 -2.69
N PRO A 202 21.13 -2.73 -3.29
CA PRO A 202 21.26 -2.68 -4.74
C PRO A 202 20.75 -3.96 -5.41
N GLY A 203 19.85 -3.81 -6.39
CA GLY A 203 19.21 -4.95 -7.06
C GLY A 203 18.07 -5.60 -6.27
N GLY A 204 17.80 -5.14 -5.05
CA GLY A 204 16.71 -5.61 -4.20
C GLY A 204 15.35 -5.42 -4.88
N ARG A 205 14.44 -6.37 -4.63
CA ARG A 205 13.12 -6.38 -5.27
C ARG A 205 12.02 -6.45 -4.23
N LEU A 206 11.04 -5.55 -4.38
CA LEU A 206 9.77 -5.67 -3.70
C LEU A 206 8.79 -6.38 -4.64
N LYS A 207 8.28 -7.54 -4.20
CA LYS A 207 7.12 -8.14 -4.85
C LYS A 207 5.99 -7.13 -4.78
N PRO A 208 5.17 -6.93 -5.84
CA PRO A 208 3.99 -6.07 -5.77
C PRO A 208 3.11 -6.50 -4.56
N PRO A 209 3.08 -5.71 -3.47
CA PRO A 209 2.31 -6.10 -2.31
C PRO A 209 0.92 -5.51 -2.45
N PHE A 210 -0.09 -6.32 -2.15
CA PHE A 210 -1.43 -5.82 -1.87
C PHE A 210 -1.58 -5.86 -0.35
N TRP A 211 -1.91 -4.72 0.26
CA TRP A 211 -2.04 -4.64 1.71
C TRP A 211 -3.26 -5.45 2.13
N HIS A 212 -3.03 -6.61 2.74
CA HIS A 212 -4.05 -7.40 3.42
C HIS A 212 -3.76 -7.30 4.91
N LYS A 213 -4.77 -6.89 5.70
CA LYS A 213 -4.74 -7.08 7.14
C LYS A 213 -5.16 -8.51 7.47
#